data_AF-A0A167X859-F1
#
_entry.id   AF-A0A167X859-F1
#
_cell.length_a   1.000
_cell.length_b   1.000
_cell.length_c   1.000
_cell.angle_alpha   90.00
_cell.angle_beta   90.00
_cell.angle_gamma   90.00
#
_symmetry.space_group_name_H-M   'P 1'
#
loop_
_entity.id
_entity.type
_entity.pdbx_description
1 polymer ?
#
loop_
_entity_poly.entity_id
_entity_poly.type
_entity_poly.pdbx_seq_one_letter_code
_entity_poly.pdbx_strand_id
1 'polypeptide(L)'
;LKTIDGYSRSQAAIIAQFRTNHTPLNQTLFRIKRAESPACPHCSGITVETIRHYILDCPHYALARRELRNKLGRKAGEIPFLLGDKTGIKEFLRYVGATHRFKT
;
A
#
# COMPACT_ATOMS: atom_id res chain seq x y z
N LEU A 1 5.88 -12.57 13.62
CA LEU A 1 6.34 -11.78 12.45
C LEU A 1 7.54 -10.93 12.88
N LYS A 2 8.74 -11.53 13.06
CA LYS A 2 9.92 -10.86 13.64
C LYS A 2 10.38 -9.57 12.92
N THR A 3 9.88 -9.31 11.72
CA THR A 3 10.25 -8.15 10.89
C THR A 3 9.48 -6.88 11.23
N ILE A 4 8.46 -6.92 12.09
CA ILE A 4 7.64 -5.72 12.43
C ILE A 4 7.66 -5.31 13.91
N ASP A 5 8.41 -6.02 14.76
CA ASP A 5 8.37 -5.86 16.22
C ASP A 5 8.86 -4.47 16.70
N GLY A 6 9.60 -3.73 15.86
CA GLY A 6 10.10 -2.38 16.16
C GLY A 6 9.20 -1.23 15.67
N TYR A 7 8.04 -1.52 15.07
CA TYR A 7 7.13 -0.49 14.58
C TYR A 7 6.02 -0.19 15.59
N SER A 8 5.45 1.02 15.52
CA SER A 8 4.26 1.38 16.30
C SER A 8 3.08 0.46 15.97
N ARG A 9 2.09 0.38 16.88
CA ARG A 9 0.89 -0.44 16.67
C ARG A 9 0.16 -0.10 15.37
N SER A 10 0.06 1.18 15.00
CA SER A 10 -0.61 1.60 13.76
C SER A 10 0.14 1.12 12.52
N GLN A 11 1.47 1.31 12.49
CA GLN A 11 2.33 0.83 11.41
C GLN A 11 2.31 -0.70 11.27
N ALA A 12 2.39 -1.42 12.40
CA ALA A 12 2.32 -2.89 12.41
C ALA A 12 0.97 -3.39 11.86
N ALA A 13 -0.13 -2.72 12.22
CA ALA A 13 -1.46 -3.04 11.69
C ALA A 13 -1.54 -2.83 10.17
N ILE A 14 -1.03 -1.71 9.66
CA ILE A 14 -0.94 -1.45 8.21
C ILE A 14 -0.19 -2.60 7.53
N ILE A 15 1.00 -2.95 7.99
CA ILE A 15 1.81 -4.01 7.36
C ILE A 15 1.07 -5.35 7.37
N ALA A 16 0.45 -5.72 8.50
CA ALA A 16 -0.32 -6.96 8.62
C ALA A 16 -1.52 -6.99 7.66
N GLN A 17 -2.24 -5.88 7.54
CA GLN A 17 -3.36 -5.75 6.60
C GLN A 17 -2.91 -5.88 5.14
N PHE A 18 -1.76 -5.31 4.77
CA PHE A 18 -1.21 -5.44 3.42
C PHE A 18 -0.75 -6.86 3.13
N ARG A 19 -0.04 -7.51 4.07
CA ARG A 19 0.42 -8.90 3.94
C ARG A 19 -0.71 -9.91 3.78
N THR A 20 -1.83 -9.67 4.45
CA THR A 20 -2.97 -10.59 4.45
C THR A 20 -4.05 -10.20 3.45
N ASN A 21 -3.83 -9.17 2.63
CA ASN A 21 -4.80 -8.64 1.68
C ASN A 21 -6.14 -8.22 2.34
N HIS A 22 -6.07 -7.67 3.55
CA HIS A 22 -7.21 -7.11 4.32
C HIS A 22 -7.12 -5.59 4.47
N THR A 23 -6.31 -4.95 3.63
CA THR A 23 -6.17 -3.48 3.63
C THR A 23 -7.48 -2.82 3.22
N PRO A 24 -7.89 -1.71 3.86
CA PRO A 24 -9.11 -0.98 3.52
C PRO A 24 -8.97 -0.16 2.22
N LEU A 25 -8.56 -0.82 1.14
CA LEU A 25 -8.68 -0.35 -0.24
C LEU A 25 -10.05 -0.78 -0.79
N ASN A 26 -10.55 -0.08 -1.81
CA ASN A 26 -11.92 -0.26 -2.28
C ASN A 26 -12.23 -1.67 -2.78
N GLN A 27 -11.25 -2.42 -3.32
CA GLN A 27 -11.48 -3.84 -3.65
C GLN A 27 -11.94 -4.64 -2.42
N THR A 28 -11.22 -4.52 -1.31
CA THR A 28 -11.53 -5.23 -0.06
C THR A 28 -12.83 -4.70 0.55
N LEU A 29 -12.99 -3.37 0.61
CA LEU A 29 -14.17 -2.73 1.19
C LEU A 29 -15.45 -3.11 0.44
N PHE A 30 -15.41 -3.13 -0.90
CA PHE A 30 -16.52 -3.58 -1.73
C PHE A 30 -16.89 -5.04 -1.45
N ARG A 31 -15.89 -5.93 -1.35
CA ARG A 31 -16.10 -7.35 -1.02
C ARG A 31 -16.85 -7.55 0.31
N ILE A 32 -16.59 -6.70 1.30
CA ILE A 32 -17.25 -6.74 2.61
C ILE A 32 -18.44 -5.78 2.72
N LYS A 33 -18.95 -5.25 1.60
CA LYS A 33 -20.10 -4.32 1.54
C LYS A 33 -19.92 -3.05 2.37
N ARG A 34 -18.70 -2.53 2.45
CA ARG A 34 -18.32 -1.27 3.12
C ARG A 34 -17.99 -0.14 2.15
N ALA A 35 -18.02 -0.40 0.84
CA ALA A 35 -17.92 0.60 -0.21
C ALA A 35 -18.90 0.24 -1.33
N GLU A 36 -19.47 1.25 -1.97
CA GLU A 36 -20.42 1.08 -3.09
C GLU A 36 -19.77 0.58 -4.38
N SER A 37 -18.45 0.79 -4.53
CA SER A 37 -17.69 0.42 -5.72
C SER A 37 -16.28 -0.03 -5.36
N PRO A 38 -15.71 -1.02 -6.08
CA PRO A 38 -14.32 -1.42 -5.91
C PRO A 38 -13.32 -0.46 -6.59
N ALA A 39 -13.81 0.54 -7.32
CA ALA A 39 -12.98 1.40 -8.15
C ALA A 39 -12.10 2.36 -7.34
N CYS A 40 -10.94 2.71 -7.90
CA CYS A 40 -10.06 3.72 -7.34
C CYS A 40 -10.70 5.11 -7.46
N PRO A 41 -10.77 5.88 -6.37
CA PRO A 41 -11.38 7.22 -6.37
C PRO A 41 -10.60 8.23 -7.22
N HIS A 42 -9.34 7.93 -7.55
CA HIS A 42 -8.47 8.81 -8.33
C HIS A 42 -8.33 8.42 -9.80
N CYS A 43 -8.96 7.32 -10.23
CA CYS A 43 -8.87 6.81 -11.61
C CYS A 43 -10.23 6.85 -12.32
N SER A 44 -11.08 7.82 -11.97
CA SER A 44 -12.37 8.06 -12.62
C SER A 44 -13.29 6.82 -12.71
N GLY A 45 -13.20 5.90 -11.75
CA GLY A 45 -14.00 4.67 -11.75
C GLY A 45 -13.52 3.56 -12.69
N ILE A 46 -12.45 3.77 -13.46
CA ILE A 46 -12.01 2.86 -14.54
C ILE A 46 -11.30 1.63 -13.99
N THR A 47 -10.51 1.80 -12.93
CA THR A 47 -9.63 0.75 -12.40
C THR A 47 -10.00 0.38 -10.98
N VAL A 48 -9.99 -0.92 -10.67
CA VAL A 48 -10.20 -1.44 -9.30
C VAL A 48 -9.03 -1.04 -8.39
N GLU A 49 -9.32 -0.54 -7.18
CA GLU A 49 -8.31 -0.21 -6.18
C GLU A 49 -7.79 -1.48 -5.48
N THR A 50 -6.92 -2.21 -6.16
CA THR A 50 -6.19 -3.36 -5.59
C THR A 50 -4.92 -2.91 -4.87
N ILE A 51 -4.30 -3.79 -4.07
CA ILE A 51 -2.96 -3.53 -3.49
C ILE A 51 -1.94 -3.23 -4.59
N ARG A 52 -1.96 -4.01 -5.68
CA ARG A 52 -1.06 -3.80 -6.82
C ARG A 52 -1.27 -2.41 -7.42
N HIS A 53 -2.52 -2.05 -7.70
CA HIS A 53 -2.85 -0.74 -8.25
C HIS A 53 -2.38 0.38 -7.32
N TYR A 54 -2.69 0.27 -6.03
CA TYR A 54 -2.27 1.24 -5.02
C TYR A 54 -0.74 1.41 -4.97
N ILE A 55 0.04 0.32 -4.97
CA ILE A 55 1.51 0.38 -4.79
C ILE A 55 2.24 0.69 -6.10
N LEU A 56 1.77 0.18 -7.26
CA LEU A 56 2.55 0.13 -8.49
C LEU A 56 1.99 0.98 -9.64
N ASP A 57 0.67 1.15 -9.73
CA ASP A 57 0.03 1.58 -10.97
C ASP A 57 -0.69 2.94 -10.86
N CYS A 58 -1.29 3.27 -9.71
CA CYS A 58 -2.21 4.40 -9.57
C CYS A 58 -1.57 5.75 -9.93
N PRO A 59 -1.95 6.45 -11.00
CA PRO A 59 -1.28 7.68 -11.44
C PRO A 59 -1.25 8.77 -10.37
N HIS A 60 -2.27 8.84 -9.49
CA HIS A 60 -2.32 9.78 -8.39
C HIS A 60 -1.13 9.67 -7.42
N TYR A 61 -0.62 8.45 -7.18
CA TYR A 61 0.53 8.22 -6.30
C TYR A 61 1.87 8.17 -7.04
N ALA A 62 1.96 8.70 -8.26
CA ALA A 62 3.18 8.64 -9.07
C ALA A 62 4.40 9.28 -8.39
N LEU A 63 4.22 10.40 -7.68
CA LEU A 63 5.29 11.07 -6.95
C LEU A 63 5.83 10.19 -5.80
N ALA A 64 4.93 9.65 -4.96
CA ALA A 64 5.33 8.74 -3.88
C ALA A 64 6.02 7.48 -4.43
N ARG A 65 5.55 6.93 -5.56
CA ARG A 65 6.22 5.80 -6.23
C ARG A 65 7.58 6.16 -6.79
N ARG A 66 7.77 7.37 -7.31
CA ARG A 66 9.08 7.84 -7.77
C ARG A 66 10.07 7.87 -6.62
N GLU A 67 9.68 8.42 -5.47
CA GLU A 67 10.55 8.41 -4.28
C GLU A 67 10.86 6.99 -3.81
N LEU A 68 9.86 6.10 -3.79
CA LEU A 68 10.07 4.69 -3.47
C LEU A 68 11.08 4.01 -4.42
N ARG A 69 10.97 4.28 -5.73
CA ARG A 69 11.90 3.81 -6.77
C ARG A 69 13.29 4.41 -6.63
N ASN A 70 13.41 5.68 -6.27
CA ASN A 70 14.69 6.33 -6.03
C ASN A 70 15.45 5.67 -4.87
N LYS A 71 14.74 5.18 -3.85
CA LYS A 71 15.33 4.53 -2.67
C LYS A 71 15.65 3.04 -2.88
N LEU A 72 14.78 2.31 -3.58
CA LEU A 72 14.88 0.84 -3.68
C LEU A 72 15.27 0.34 -5.07
N GLY A 73 15.35 1.21 -6.07
CA GLY A 73 15.59 0.85 -7.47
C GLY A 73 14.55 -0.13 -8.00
N ARG A 74 15.02 -1.21 -8.64
CA ARG A 74 14.15 -2.26 -9.22
C ARG A 74 13.27 -2.95 -8.18
N LYS A 75 13.77 -3.10 -6.95
CA LYS A 75 13.04 -3.76 -5.85
C LYS A 75 11.78 -3.00 -5.41
N ALA A 76 11.63 -1.72 -5.77
CA ALA A 76 10.39 -0.97 -5.56
C ALA A 76 9.18 -1.56 -6.30
N GLY A 77 9.40 -2.38 -7.33
CA GLY A 77 8.34 -3.08 -8.06
C GLY A 77 7.88 -4.40 -7.42
N GLU A 78 8.59 -4.87 -6.38
CA GLU A 78 8.41 -6.21 -5.82
C GLU A 78 7.60 -6.13 -4.52
N ILE A 79 6.28 -6.32 -4.60
CA ILE A 79 5.40 -6.33 -3.41
C ILE A 79 5.88 -7.31 -2.33
N PRO A 80 6.32 -8.55 -2.66
CA PRO A 80 6.88 -9.45 -1.64
C PRO A 80 8.09 -8.86 -0.91
N PHE A 81 8.97 -8.14 -1.59
CA PHE A 81 10.10 -7.45 -0.98
C PHE A 81 9.63 -6.29 -0.09
N LEU A 82 8.76 -5.41 -0.62
CA LEU A 82 8.22 -4.26 0.10
C LEU A 82 7.52 -4.63 1.41
N LEU A 83 6.84 -5.79 1.43
CA LEU A 83 6.11 -6.25 2.60
C LEU A 83 6.90 -7.28 3.42
N GLY A 84 7.99 -7.85 2.92
CA GLY A 84 8.71 -8.96 3.55
C GLY A 84 10.05 -8.58 4.18
N ASP A 85 10.77 -7.64 3.56
CA ASP A 85 12.12 -7.23 3.95
C ASP A 85 12.11 -6.05 4.92
N LYS A 86 13.11 -5.96 5.82
CA LYS A 86 13.21 -4.85 6.79
C LYS A 86 13.34 -3.49 6.10
N THR A 87 14.17 -3.41 5.05
CA THR A 87 14.38 -2.19 4.26
C THR A 87 13.14 -1.90 3.41
N GLY A 88 12.58 -2.94 2.79
CA GLY A 88 11.34 -2.85 2.03
C GLY A 88 10.19 -2.25 2.85
N ILE A 89 9.96 -2.78 4.06
CA ILE A 89 8.88 -2.33 4.96
C ILE A 89 9.07 -0.88 5.37
N LYS A 90 10.30 -0.48 5.69
CA LYS A 90 10.60 0.91 6.08
C LYS A 90 10.19 1.88 4.99
N GLU A 91 10.63 1.64 3.76
CA GLU A 91 10.32 2.52 2.63
C GLU A 91 8.86 2.40 2.18
N PHE A 92 8.24 1.22 2.32
CA PHE A 92 6.80 1.04 2.12
C PHE A 92 5.96 1.87 3.09
N LEU A 93 6.31 1.94 4.37
CA LEU A 93 5.61 2.79 5.33
C LEU A 93 5.78 4.29 5.01
N ARG A 94 6.95 4.71 4.51
CA ARG A 94 7.16 6.08 4.01
C ARG A 94 6.26 6.36 2.81
N TYR A 95 6.14 5.41 1.89
CA TYR A 95 5.19 5.48 0.77
C TYR A 95 3.76 5.66 1.27
N VAL A 96 3.32 4.82 2.21
CA VAL A 96 1.97 4.92 2.82
C VAL A 96 1.72 6.28 3.47
N GLY A 97 2.70 6.84 4.18
CA GLY A 97 2.57 8.18 4.76
C GLY A 97 2.45 9.27 3.69
N ALA A 98 3.22 9.17 2.60
CA ALA A 98 3.22 10.15 1.52
C ALA A 98 1.95 10.10 0.64
N THR A 99 1.23 8.98 0.60
CA THR A 99 -0.05 8.89 -0.15
C THR A 99 -1.22 9.48 0.61
N HIS A 100 -1.11 9.66 1.93
CA HIS A 100 -2.21 10.07 2.82
C HIS A 100 -3.48 9.20 2.69
N ARG A 101 -3.38 8.00 2.10
CA ARG A 101 -4.53 7.12 1.85
C ARG A 101 -5.08 6.48 3.13
N PHE A 102 -4.22 6.34 4.14
CA PHE A 102 -4.53 5.74 5.43
C PHE A 102 -4.19 6.73 6.54
N LYS A 103 -5.08 6.85 7.53
CA LYS A 103 -4.79 7.59 8.77
C LYS A 103 -3.74 6.82 9.55
N THR A 104 -2.61 7.47 9.87
CA THR A 104 -1.49 6.88 10.61
C THR A 104 -1.46 7.37 12.05
#